data_AF-A0A662M534-F1
#
_entry.id   AF-A0A662M534-F1
#
_cell.length_a   1.000
_cell.length_b   1.000
_cell.length_c   1.000
_cell.angle_alpha   90.00
_cell.angle_beta   90.00
_cell.angle_gamma   90.00
#
_symmetry.space_group_name_H-M   'P 1'
#
loop_
_entity.id
_entity.type
_entity.pdbx_description
1 polymer ?
#
loop_
_entity_poly.entity_id
_entity_poly.type
_entity_poly.pdbx_seq_one_letter_code
_entity_poly.pdbx_strand_id
1 'polypeptide(L)'
;MAFSSTILGRTVFGNKVVTWGTFTNGATDTGGDINTGLKVCEFIVLQHKGSSVVSDAPVVNETLPCDGSAVTIVTAQGEDGYWFAFGHE
;
A
#
# COMPACT_ATOMS: atom_id res chain seq x y z
N MET A 1 -11.79 4.75 -13.06
CA MET A 1 -11.85 3.58 -12.16
C MET A 1 -11.71 4.10 -10.75
N ALA A 2 -12.31 3.46 -9.74
CA ALA A 2 -12.03 3.83 -8.35
C ALA A 2 -10.71 3.20 -7.90
N PHE A 3 -10.09 3.75 -6.85
CA PHE A 3 -8.92 3.18 -6.21
C PHE A 3 -9.07 1.68 -5.96
N SER A 4 -8.05 0.91 -6.30
CA SER A 4 -8.00 -0.53 -6.05
C SER A 4 -6.60 -0.99 -5.69
N SER A 5 -6.51 -2.01 -4.83
CA SER A 5 -5.25 -2.64 -4.43
C SER A 5 -5.33 -4.15 -4.64
N THR A 6 -4.24 -4.77 -5.11
CA THR A 6 -4.15 -6.21 -5.34
C THR A 6 -2.91 -6.77 -4.66
N ILE A 7 -3.06 -7.87 -3.91
CA ILE A 7 -1.95 -8.65 -3.35
C ILE A 7 -1.38 -9.54 -4.46
N LEU A 8 -0.08 -9.42 -4.72
CA LEU A 8 0.65 -10.23 -5.69
C LEU A 8 1.37 -11.42 -5.05
N GLY A 9 1.71 -11.31 -3.77
CA GLY A 9 2.37 -12.40 -3.06
C GLY A 9 2.38 -12.22 -1.55
N ARG A 10 2.72 -13.32 -0.88
CA ARG A 10 2.84 -13.44 0.56
C ARG A 10 4.02 -14.34 0.89
N THR A 11 4.76 -13.99 1.94
CA THR A 11 5.83 -14.83 2.49
C THR A 11 5.99 -14.59 3.98
N VAL A 12 6.86 -15.37 4.61
CA VAL A 12 7.32 -15.14 5.98
C VAL A 12 8.77 -14.65 5.93
N PHE A 13 9.05 -13.54 6.60
CA PHE A 13 10.39 -12.98 6.72
C PHE A 13 10.78 -12.92 8.20
N GLY A 14 11.64 -13.84 8.63
CA GLY A 14 11.96 -14.02 10.04
C GLY A 14 10.72 -14.46 10.83
N ASN A 15 10.27 -13.61 11.75
CA ASN A 15 9.05 -13.83 12.55
C ASN A 15 7.86 -12.98 12.11
N LYS A 16 7.93 -12.34 10.94
CA LYS A 16 6.86 -11.49 10.39
C LYS A 16 6.25 -12.10 9.15
N VAL A 17 4.96 -11.87 8.97
CA VAL A 17 4.27 -12.10 7.70
C VAL A 17 4.45 -10.86 6.83
N VAL A 18 4.76 -11.10 5.56
CA VAL A 18 5.01 -10.05 4.58
C VAL A 18 4.10 -10.27 3.39
N THR A 19 3.43 -9.21 2.96
CA THR A 19 2.60 -9.20 1.76
C THR A 19 3.01 -8.03 0.88
N TRP A 20 2.85 -8.19 -0.44
CA TRP A 20 3.19 -7.14 -1.38
C TRP A 20 2.25 -7.16 -2.57
N GLY A 21 2.20 -6.03 -3.27
CA GLY A 21 1.32 -5.90 -4.39
C GLY A 21 1.38 -4.55 -5.09
N THR A 22 0.30 -4.24 -5.78
CA THR A 22 0.11 -2.97 -6.48
C THR A 22 -1.16 -2.27 -6.04
N PHE A 23 -1.19 -0.96 -6.20
CA PHE A 23 -2.41 -0.16 -6.20
C PHE A 23 -2.54 0.59 -7.52
N THR A 24 -3.79 0.85 -7.91
CA THR A 24 -4.15 1.64 -9.10
C THR A 24 -5.18 2.69 -8.72
N ASN A 25 -4.91 3.93 -9.10
CA ASN A 25 -5.79 5.08 -8.90
C ASN A 25 -6.63 5.35 -10.17
N GLY A 26 -7.84 5.86 -9.97
CA GLY A 26 -8.54 6.61 -11.00
C GLY A 26 -7.85 7.93 -11.30
N ALA A 27 -8.15 8.52 -12.47
CA ALA A 27 -7.56 9.79 -12.90
C ALA A 27 -7.75 10.97 -11.92
N THR A 28 -8.69 10.87 -10.97
CA THR A 28 -8.96 11.89 -9.95
C THR A 28 -8.73 11.41 -8.53
N ASP A 29 -8.30 10.15 -8.35
CA ASP A 29 -8.14 9.56 -7.03
C ASP A 29 -6.80 9.98 -6.44
N THR A 30 -6.79 10.21 -5.13
CA THR A 30 -5.62 10.68 -4.37
C THR A 30 -5.18 9.64 -3.34
N GLY A 31 -5.36 8.36 -3.65
CA GLY A 31 -5.13 7.25 -2.74
C GLY A 31 -6.43 6.59 -2.23
N GLY A 32 -6.29 5.76 -1.21
CA GLY A 32 -7.36 4.92 -0.67
C GLY A 32 -6.80 3.85 0.27
N ASP A 33 -7.60 2.82 0.55
CA ASP A 33 -7.25 1.79 1.53
C ASP A 33 -6.61 0.58 0.87
N ILE A 34 -5.37 0.27 1.24
CA ILE A 34 -4.70 -0.98 0.84
C ILE A 34 -5.08 -2.07 1.82
N ASN A 35 -5.75 -3.11 1.32
CA ASN A 35 -5.97 -4.33 2.09
C ASN A 35 -4.73 -5.23 2.02
N THR A 36 -3.85 -5.10 3.02
CA THR A 36 -2.57 -5.81 3.15
C THR A 36 -2.73 -7.32 3.35
N GLY A 37 -3.90 -7.78 3.82
CA GLY A 37 -4.13 -9.18 4.18
C GLY A 37 -3.40 -9.63 5.46
N LEU A 38 -2.86 -8.68 6.22
CA LEU A 38 -2.30 -8.89 7.56
C LEU A 38 -3.40 -8.66 8.61
N LYS A 39 -3.26 -9.28 9.79
CA LYS A 39 -4.12 -9.01 10.94
C LYS A 39 -3.68 -7.77 11.69
N VAL A 40 -2.37 -7.53 11.74
CA VAL A 40 -1.76 -6.31 12.25
C VAL A 40 -0.71 -5.87 11.23
N CYS A 41 -0.80 -4.64 10.73
CA CYS A 41 0.22 -4.05 9.89
C CYS A 41 1.13 -3.18 10.76
N GLU A 42 2.40 -3.57 10.88
CA GLU A 42 3.39 -2.82 11.68
C GLU A 42 4.11 -1.75 10.84
N PHE A 43 4.30 -2.03 9.55
CA PHE A 43 4.98 -1.12 8.63
C PHE A 43 4.58 -1.41 7.19
N ILE A 44 4.54 -0.37 6.36
CA ILE A 44 4.32 -0.49 4.91
C ILE A 44 5.23 0.47 4.15
N VAL A 45 5.78 0.00 3.04
CA VAL A 45 6.56 0.79 2.09
C VAL A 45 5.73 1.00 0.83
N LEU A 46 5.70 2.22 0.33
CA LEU A 46 4.97 2.63 -0.87
C LEU A 46 5.95 3.18 -1.90
N GLN A 47 5.69 2.90 -3.18
CA GLN A 47 6.51 3.40 -4.28
C GLN A 47 5.64 3.62 -5.52
N HIS A 48 5.60 4.85 -6.05
CA HIS A 48 4.94 5.09 -7.34
C HIS A 48 5.62 4.31 -8.47
N LYS A 49 4.83 3.87 -9.45
CA LYS A 49 5.30 3.19 -10.67
C LYS A 49 4.93 4.02 -11.90
N GLY A 50 5.81 4.04 -12.90
CA GLY A 50 5.59 4.79 -14.13
C GLY A 50 6.88 4.96 -14.93
N SER A 51 6.79 5.71 -16.03
CA SER A 51 7.94 6.01 -16.90
C SER A 51 8.60 7.36 -16.58
N SER A 52 8.04 8.14 -15.65
CA SER A 52 8.51 9.46 -15.27
C SER A 52 8.59 9.59 -13.75
N VAL A 53 9.45 10.52 -13.30
CA VAL A 53 9.48 10.93 -11.89
C VAL A 53 8.19 11.65 -11.53
N VAL A 54 7.68 11.38 -10.33
CA VAL A 54 6.53 12.09 -9.73
C VAL A 54 7.07 13.14 -8.77
N SER A 55 6.45 14.32 -8.73
CA SER A 55 6.84 15.40 -7.81
C SER A 55 6.67 15.03 -6.34
N ASP A 56 5.59 14.31 -6.04
CA ASP A 56 5.15 13.99 -4.70
C ASP A 56 5.25 12.48 -4.44
N ALA A 57 5.79 12.13 -3.28
CA ALA A 57 5.87 10.74 -2.84
C ALA A 57 4.54 10.28 -2.25
N PRO A 58 4.18 8.99 -2.38
CA PRO A 58 3.03 8.44 -1.67
C PRO A 58 3.32 8.39 -0.16
N VAL A 59 2.29 8.59 0.65
CA VAL A 59 2.41 8.61 2.12
C VAL A 59 1.37 7.71 2.78
N VAL A 60 1.71 7.19 3.96
CA VAL A 60 0.77 6.48 4.84
C VAL A 60 0.01 7.54 5.64
N ASN A 61 -1.31 7.56 5.54
CA ASN A 61 -2.20 8.49 6.25
C ASN A 61 -2.93 7.77 7.39
N GLU A 62 -2.17 7.03 8.19
CA GLU A 62 -2.68 6.24 9.30
C GLU A 62 -1.56 6.04 10.34
N THR A 63 -1.95 5.77 11.59
CA THR A 63 -0.98 5.46 12.66
C THR A 63 -0.69 3.96 12.66
N LEU A 64 0.60 3.60 12.50
CA LEU A 64 1.07 2.22 12.60
C LEU A 64 1.72 1.95 13.99
N PRO A 65 1.62 0.72 14.53
CA PRO A 65 0.91 -0.42 13.97
C PRO A 65 -0.61 -0.21 14.01
N CYS A 66 -1.32 -0.67 12.97
CA CYS A 66 -2.78 -0.68 12.95
C CYS A 66 -3.31 -2.12 12.94
N ASP A 67 -4.43 -2.31 13.64
CA ASP A 67 -5.19 -3.55 13.59
C ASP A 67 -6.04 -3.58 12.32
N GLY A 68 -6.08 -4.75 11.69
CA GLY A 68 -6.81 -4.98 10.45
C GLY A 68 -5.93 -4.89 9.21
N SER A 69 -6.53 -5.25 8.08
CA SER A 69 -5.83 -5.33 6.81
C SER A 69 -5.77 -4.01 6.07
N ALA A 70 -6.67 -3.06 6.35
CA ALA A 70 -6.82 -1.83 5.58
C ALA A 70 -5.87 -0.76 6.10
N VAL A 71 -4.91 -0.33 5.26
CA VAL A 71 -4.01 0.79 5.55
C VAL A 71 -4.33 1.96 4.63
N THR A 72 -4.65 3.12 5.19
CA THR A 72 -4.98 4.33 4.40
C THR A 72 -3.72 4.96 3.82
N ILE A 73 -3.69 5.19 2.50
CA ILE A 73 -2.59 5.87 1.81
C ILE A 73 -3.07 7.11 1.06
N VAL A 74 -2.17 8.07 0.86
CA VAL A 74 -2.38 9.24 0.00
C VAL A 74 -1.31 9.23 -1.09
N THR A 75 -1.74 9.50 -2.31
CA THR A 75 -0.87 9.55 -3.50
C THR A 75 -1.07 10.85 -4.26
N ALA A 76 -0.14 11.15 -5.18
CA ALA A 76 -0.42 12.11 -6.22
C ALA A 76 -1.62 11.63 -7.06
N GLN A 77 -2.35 12.58 -7.63
CA GLN A 77 -3.61 12.32 -8.33
C GLN A 77 -3.38 11.38 -9.52
N GLY A 78 -4.10 10.26 -9.56
CA GLY A 78 -4.03 9.31 -10.68
C GLY A 78 -2.72 8.51 -10.78
N GLU A 79 -1.87 8.58 -9.76
CA GLU A 79 -0.61 7.85 -9.76
C GLU A 79 -0.76 6.44 -9.19
N ASP A 80 -0.28 5.45 -9.93
CA ASP A 80 -0.29 4.06 -9.51
C ASP A 80 1.01 3.69 -8.76
N GLY A 81 1.03 2.54 -8.08
CA GLY A 81 2.24 2.13 -7.39
C GLY A 81 2.31 0.69 -6.93
N TYR A 82 3.43 0.40 -6.28
CA TYR A 82 3.72 -0.83 -5.55
C TYR A 82 3.62 -0.57 -4.05
N TRP A 83 3.34 -1.63 -3.31
CA TRP A 83 3.36 -1.61 -1.85
C TRP A 83 3.97 -2.90 -1.30
N PHE A 84 4.57 -2.80 -0.12
CA PHE A 84 5.22 -3.90 0.59
C PHE A 84 4.99 -3.75 2.10
N ALA A 85 4.20 -4.64 2.70
CA ALA A 85 3.75 -4.54 4.09
C ALA A 85 4.33 -5.66 4.96
N PHE A 86 4.56 -5.33 6.23
CA PHE A 86 5.11 -6.21 7.26
C PHE A 86 4.19 -6.24 8.48
N GLY A 87 4.02 -7.41 9.07
CA GLY A 87 3.28 -7.53 10.32
C GLY A 87 3.01 -8.96 10.74
N HIS A 88 1.80 -9.21 11.23
CA HIS A 88 1.39 -10.50 11.81
C HIS A 88 0.06 -11.00 11.25
N GLU A 89 -0.19 -12.29 11.48
CA GLU A 89 -1.45 -12.97 11.18
C GLU A 89 -2.35 -13.17 12.39
#